data_AF-A0A7W8PEV4-F1
#
_entry.id   AF-A0A7W8PEV4-F1
#
_cell.length_a   1.000
_cell.length_b   1.000
_cell.length_c   1.000
_cell.angle_alpha   90.00
_cell.angle_beta   90.00
_cell.angle_gamma   90.00
#
_symmetry.space_group_name_H-M   'P 1'
#
loop_
_entity.id
_entity.type
_entity.pdbx_description
1 polymer ?
#
loop_
_entity_poly.entity_id
_entity_poly.type
_entity_poly.pdbx_seq_one_letter_code
_entity_poly.pdbx_strand_id
1 'polypeptide(L)' 'MPTLLLIGQKDTTAIGKDASPLEVRAKLGHYPELGRAAAKAIPHATLVEFAGLGHAPQMQDPEAFHQALLDGLAAVPTNR' A
#
# COMPACT_ATOMS: atom_id res chain seq x y z
N MET A 1 4.19 7.39 16.56
CA MET A 1 5.25 6.56 15.96
C MET A 1 5.20 6.73 14.44
N PRO A 2 6.32 6.56 13.71
CA PRO A 2 6.30 6.52 12.24
C PRO A 2 5.50 5.32 11.71
N THR A 3 4.92 5.44 10.51
CA THR A 3 4.22 4.36 9.80
C THR A 3 4.70 4.29 8.37
N LEU A 4 5.02 3.10 7.88
CA LEU A 4 5.41 2.86 6.48
C LEU A 4 4.30 2.08 5.77
N LEU A 5 3.77 2.63 4.68
CA LEU A 5 2.80 1.99 3.80
C LEU A 5 3.50 1.57 2.50
N LEU A 6 3.57 0.26 2.24
CA LEU A 6 4.17 -0.33 1.03
C LEU A 6 3.05 -0.89 0.15
N ILE A 7 2.63 -0.14 -0.88
CA ILE A 7 1.36 -0.40 -1.58
C ILE A 7 1.59 -0.73 -3.06
N GLY A 8 1.19 -1.93 -3.48
CA GLY A 8 1.07 -2.29 -4.90
C GLY A 8 -0.19 -1.70 -5.52
N GLN A 9 -0.02 -0.91 -6.59
CA GLN A 9 -1.10 -0.11 -7.15
C GLN A 9 -2.06 -0.85 -8.07
N LYS A 10 -1.72 -2.08 -8.46
CA LYS A 10 -2.63 -2.99 -9.17
C LYS A 10 -3.40 -3.90 -8.22
N ASP A 11 -3.29 -3.70 -6.91
CA ASP A 11 -4.15 -4.40 -5.97
C ASP A 11 -5.61 -3.98 -6.21
N THR A 12 -6.50 -4.97 -6.29
CA THR A 12 -7.94 -4.75 -6.46
C THR A 12 -8.76 -5.47 -5.38
N THR A 13 -8.09 -5.86 -4.29
CA THR A 13 -8.66 -6.59 -3.16
C THR A 13 -9.78 -5.77 -2.53
N ALA A 14 -10.96 -6.38 -2.44
CA ALA A 14 -12.07 -5.83 -1.71
C ALA A 14 -12.98 -6.96 -1.27
N ILE A 15 -13.27 -7.01 0.04
CA ILE A 15 -14.11 -8.05 0.62
C ILE A 15 -15.54 -7.90 0.09
N GLY A 16 -16.15 -9.00 -0.36
CA GLY A 16 -17.51 -9.00 -0.92
C GLY A 16 -17.64 -8.38 -2.32
N LYS A 17 -16.52 -8.09 -3.01
CA LYS A 17 -16.50 -7.50 -4.35
C LYS A 17 -17.35 -8.26 -5.36
N ASP A 18 -17.29 -9.60 -5.34
CA ASP A 18 -18.00 -10.43 -6.31
C ASP A 18 -19.52 -10.53 -6.05
N ALA A 19 -19.95 -10.29 -4.80
CA ALA A 19 -21.36 -10.26 -4.41
C ALA A 19 -21.98 -8.85 -4.52
N SER A 20 -21.18 -7.84 -4.85
CA SER A 20 -21.62 -6.45 -4.91
C SER A 20 -22.30 -6.11 -6.25
N PRO A 21 -23.29 -5.19 -6.28
CA PRO A 21 -23.80 -4.63 -7.53
C PRO A 21 -22.68 -4.07 -8.41
N LEU A 22 -22.85 -4.09 -9.74
CA LEU A 22 -21.82 -3.68 -10.70
C LEU A 22 -21.30 -2.25 -10.45
N GLU A 23 -22.20 -1.34 -10.09
CA GLU A 23 -21.88 0.05 -9.77
C GLU A 23 -21.04 0.22 -8.49
N VAL A 24 -21.18 -0.70 -7.52
CA VAL A 24 -20.39 -0.73 -6.29
C VAL A 24 -19.05 -1.40 -6.57
N ARG A 25 -19.05 -2.54 -7.27
CA ARG A 25 -17.86 -3.28 -7.68
C ARG A 25 -16.87 -2.40 -8.44
N ALA A 26 -17.35 -1.48 -9.29
CA ALA A 26 -16.52 -0.53 -10.02
C ALA A 26 -15.81 0.51 -9.14
N LYS A 27 -16.21 0.67 -7.88
CA LYS A 27 -15.65 1.64 -6.91
C LYS A 27 -14.77 0.98 -5.83
N LEU A 28 -14.71 -0.36 -5.80
CA LEU A 28 -14.00 -1.11 -4.77
C LEU A 28 -12.57 -1.46 -5.19
N GLY A 29 -11.65 -1.45 -4.21
CA GLY A 29 -10.27 -1.92 -4.41
C GLY A 29 -9.39 -0.95 -5.20
N HIS A 30 -9.64 0.36 -5.13
CA HIS A 30 -8.80 1.36 -5.80
C HIS A 30 -7.59 1.76 -4.94
N TYR A 31 -6.60 0.87 -4.85
CA TYR A 31 -5.43 1.07 -3.99
C TYR A 31 -4.61 2.35 -4.23
N PRO A 32 -4.56 2.94 -5.45
CA PRO A 32 -3.96 4.27 -5.64
C PRO A 32 -4.61 5.36 -4.81
N GLU A 33 -5.94 5.35 -4.74
CA GLU A 33 -6.70 6.33 -3.96
C GLU A 33 -6.66 5.98 -2.47
N LEU A 34 -6.83 4.70 -2.14
CA LEU A 34 -6.84 4.21 -0.76
C LEU A 34 -5.49 4.43 -0.06
N GLY A 35 -4.37 4.13 -0.73
CA GLY A 35 -3.03 4.32 -0.19
C GLY A 35 -2.74 5.79 0.14
N ARG A 36 -3.09 6.70 -0.78
CA ARG A 36 -2.95 8.16 -0.58
C ARG A 36 -3.87 8.68 0.51
N ALA A 37 -5.11 8.20 0.56
CA ALA A 37 -6.05 8.57 1.61
C ALA A 37 -5.55 8.12 3.00
N ALA A 38 -5.04 6.88 3.11
CA ALA A 38 -4.46 6.37 4.34
C ALA A 38 -3.22 7.17 4.78
N ALA A 39 -2.31 7.47 3.85
CA ALA A 39 -1.12 8.27 4.13
C ALA A 39 -1.47 9.69 4.62
N LYS A 40 -2.53 10.29 4.08
CA LYS A 40 -3.04 11.59 4.54
C LYS A 40 -3.68 11.52 5.94
N ALA A 41 -4.33 10.41 6.25
CA ALA A 41 -5.05 10.24 7.52
C ALA A 41 -4.15 9.84 8.69
N ILE A 42 -3.06 9.11 8.43
CA ILE A 42 -2.15 8.60 9.46
C ILE A 42 -1.03 9.63 9.73
N PRO A 43 -0.89 10.15 10.96
CA PRO A 43 0.21 11.02 11.31
C PRO A 43 1.57 10.32 11.14
N HIS A 44 2.55 11.03 10.55
CA HIS A 44 3.90 10.50 10.30
C HIS A 44 3.93 9.24 9.40
N ALA A 45 3.00 9.14 8.45
CA ALA A 45 3.03 8.10 7.44
C ALA A 45 3.96 8.44 6.27
N THR A 46 4.70 7.44 5.83
CA THR A 46 5.42 7.43 4.56
C THR A 46 4.75 6.42 3.64
N LEU A 47 4.42 6.83 2.42
CA LEU A 47 3.82 5.96 1.40
C LEU A 47 4.84 5.67 0.30
N VAL A 48 5.07 4.39 0.04
CA VAL A 48 5.81 3.89 -1.12
C VAL A 48 4.84 3.18 -2.05
N GLU A 49 4.73 3.68 -3.29
CA GLU A 49 3.80 3.20 -4.30
C GLU A 49 4.53 2.34 -5.34
N PHE A 50 4.11 1.08 -5.52
CA PHE A 50 4.63 0.19 -6.56
C PHE A 50 3.64 0.14 -7.73
N ALA A 51 3.85 0.98 -8.74
CA ALA A 51 2.91 1.17 -9.87
C ALA A 51 2.61 -0.14 -10.64
N GLY A 52 3.58 -1.04 -10.73
CA GLY A 52 3.48 -2.29 -11.48
C GLY A 52 2.92 -3.47 -10.71
N LEU A 53 2.86 -3.40 -9.37
CA LEU A 53 2.65 -4.56 -8.48
C LEU A 53 1.23 -4.58 -7.91
N GLY A 54 0.76 -5.78 -7.53
CA GLY A 54 -0.54 -6.03 -6.94
C GLY A 54 -0.50 -6.22 -5.42
N HIS A 55 -1.41 -7.05 -4.90
CA HIS A 55 -1.61 -7.25 -3.45
C HIS A 55 -0.36 -7.71 -2.67
N ALA A 56 0.50 -8.51 -3.31
CA ALA A 56 1.67 -9.09 -2.68
C ALA A 56 2.97 -8.59 -3.37
N PRO A 57 3.34 -7.32 -3.21
CA PRO A 57 4.53 -6.75 -3.85
C PRO A 57 5.82 -7.50 -3.45
N GLN A 58 5.91 -7.98 -2.21
CA GLN A 58 7.03 -8.77 -1.71
C GLN A 58 7.26 -10.10 -2.44
N MET A 59 6.22 -10.65 -3.08
CA MET A 59 6.31 -11.89 -3.85
C MET A 59 6.57 -11.61 -5.33
N GLN A 60 6.04 -10.51 -5.85
CA GLN A 60 6.12 -10.16 -7.27
C GLN A 60 7.46 -9.53 -7.63
N ASP A 61 8.00 -8.67 -6.76
CA ASP A 61 9.32 -8.07 -6.88
C ASP A 61 9.97 -7.98 -5.49
N PRO A 62 10.57 -9.08 -5.02
CA PRO A 62 11.18 -9.14 -3.70
C PRO A 62 12.33 -8.12 -3.55
N GLU A 63 13.07 -7.85 -4.62
CA GLU A 63 14.22 -6.92 -4.58
C GLU A 63 13.75 -5.49 -4.34
N ALA A 64 12.83 -4.99 -5.17
CA ALA A 64 12.30 -3.64 -5.00
C ALA A 64 11.56 -3.48 -3.66
N PHE A 65 10.83 -4.51 -3.23
CA PHE A 65 10.14 -4.49 -1.95
C PHE A 65 11.10 -4.44 -0.76
N HIS A 66 12.12 -5.31 -0.73
CA HIS A 66 13.08 -5.34 0.37
C HIS A 66 13.91 -4.05 0.43
N GLN A 67 14.28 -3.48 -0.71
CA GLN A 67 14.96 -2.19 -0.74
C GLN A 67 14.12 -1.10 -0.06
N ALA A 68 12.86 -0.94 -0.48
CA ALA A 68 11.94 0.04 0.11
C ALA A 68 11.68 -0.21 1.61
N LEU A 69 11.56 -1.48 2.02
CA LEU A 69 11.39 -1.86 3.41
C LEU A 69 12.60 -1.47 4.27
N LEU A 70 13.81 -1.83 3.83
CA LEU A 70 15.03 -1.58 4.57
C LEU A 70 15.34 -0.08 4.66
N ASP A 71 15.14 0.67 3.58
CA ASP A 71 15.27 2.13 3.56
C ASP A 71 14.28 2.79 4.54
N GLY A 72 13.03 2.34 4.53
CA GLY A 72 11.99 2.84 5.42
C GLY A 72 12.27 2.53 6.90
N LEU A 73 12.80 1.35 7.23
CA LEU A 73 13.20 0.99 8.59
C LEU A 73 14.42 1.79 9.06
N ALA A 74 15.41 2.00 8.20
CA ALA A 74 16.60 2.79 8.52
C ALA A 74 16.28 4.28 8.77
N ALA A 75 15.21 4.80 8.14
CA ALA A 75 14.75 6.17 8.33
C ALA A 75 13.99 6.41 9.64
N VAL A 76 13.61 5.35 10.38
CA VAL A 76 12.96 5.50 11.69
C VAL A 76 13.99 6.01 12.70
N PRO A 77 13.78 7.19 13.33
CA PRO A 77 14.69 7.68 14.34
C PRO A 77 14.78 6.66 15.48
N THR A 78 15.97 6.13 15.75
CA THR A 78 16.20 5.34 16.95
C THR A 78 16.21 6.29 18.13
N ASN A 79 15.28 6.13 19.07
CA ASN A 79 15.42 6.72 20.40
C ASN A 79 16.62 6.04 21.07
N ARG A 80 17.81 6.60 20.85
CA ARG A 80 19.02 6.29 21.59
C ARG A 80 19.29 7.41 22.58
#